data_AF-A0A5B6Z4Z8-F1
#
_entry.id   AF-A0A5B6Z4Z8-F1
#
_cell.length_a   1.000
_cell.length_b   1.000
_cell.length_c   1.000
_cell.angle_alpha   90.00
_cell.angle_beta   90.00
_cell.angle_gamma   90.00
#
_symmetry.space_group_name_H-M   'P 1'
#
loop_
_entity.id
_entity.type
_entity.pdbx_description
1 polymer ?
#
loop_
_entity_poly.entity_id
_entity_poly.type
_entity_poly.pdbx_seq_one_letter_code
_entity_poly.pdbx_strand_id
1 'polypeptide(L)'
;MYSLDVVQISRVQADQRAGRAGRTRPGKCYRLYPSMVYHDDLLDATIPEIQRSSLAGSVLYLKSLDLADIDIIKFDFLDPPSSESLEDALKQLYLIDAIDENGSITSVGRTMAELPLEPSLSRTLMEANECGCLSQALTVAAMLSAETTLLPGRR
;
A
#
# COMPACT_ATOMS: atom_id res chain seq x y z
N MET A 1 1.66 -12.63 -0.02
CA MET A 1 2.86 -12.15 -0.73
C MET A 1 2.41 -11.10 -1.73
N TYR A 2 2.83 -9.84 -1.56
CA TYR A 2 2.45 -8.76 -2.48
C TYR A 2 3.53 -8.65 -3.57
N SER A 3 3.11 -8.64 -4.83
CA SER A 3 3.99 -8.51 -5.99
C SER A 3 3.60 -7.30 -6.84
N LEU A 4 4.60 -6.63 -7.40
CA LEU A 4 4.42 -5.57 -8.39
C LEU A 4 4.49 -6.19 -9.79
N ASP A 5 3.37 -6.78 -10.20
CA ASP A 5 3.27 -7.46 -11.50
C ASP A 5 2.70 -6.55 -12.57
N VAL A 6 3.13 -6.79 -13.82
CA VAL A 6 2.52 -6.15 -14.99
C VAL A 6 1.14 -6.77 -15.20
N VAL A 7 0.10 -5.97 -14.97
CA VAL A 7 -1.30 -6.37 -15.16
C VAL A 7 -1.94 -5.65 -16.35
N GLN A 8 -3.03 -6.22 -16.87
CA GLN A 8 -3.84 -5.57 -17.88
C GLN A 8 -4.48 -4.30 -17.32
N ILE A 9 -4.67 -3.30 -18.19
CA ILE A 9 -5.32 -2.03 -17.84
C ILE A 9 -6.84 -2.18 -17.87
N SER A 10 -7.57 -1.34 -17.14
CA SER A 10 -9.03 -1.24 -17.27
C SER A 10 -9.43 -0.39 -18.49
N ARG A 11 -10.70 -0.49 -18.91
CA ARG A 11 -11.30 0.36 -19.95
C ARG A 11 -11.22 1.83 -19.56
N VAL A 12 -11.56 2.17 -18.32
CA VAL A 12 -11.40 3.54 -17.78
C VAL A 12 -9.96 4.04 -17.90
N GLN A 13 -8.95 3.22 -17.60
CA GLN A 13 -7.56 3.60 -17.76
C GLN A 13 -7.18 3.78 -19.24
N ALA A 14 -7.65 2.91 -20.13
CA ALA A 14 -7.42 3.01 -21.58
C ALA A 14 -8.04 4.29 -22.17
N ASP A 15 -9.22 4.67 -21.72
CA ASP A 15 -9.91 5.89 -22.14
C ASP A 15 -9.26 7.14 -21.56
N GLN A 16 -8.79 7.10 -20.31
CA GLN A 16 -8.01 8.19 -19.74
C GLN A 16 -6.71 8.43 -20.53
N ARG A 17 -6.02 7.36 -20.94
CA ARG A 17 -4.83 7.45 -21.81
C ARG A 17 -5.15 8.04 -23.17
N ALA A 18 -6.26 7.63 -23.80
CA ALA A 18 -6.71 8.20 -25.06
C ALA A 18 -7.07 9.69 -24.93
N GLY A 19 -7.77 10.07 -23.85
CA GLY A 19 -8.11 11.46 -23.54
C GLY A 19 -6.89 12.37 -23.36
N ARG A 20 -5.78 11.85 -22.82
CA ARG A 20 -4.52 12.61 -22.71
C ARG A 20 -3.97 13.06 -24.06
N ALA A 21 -4.20 12.31 -25.14
CA ALA A 21 -3.76 12.69 -26.49
C ALA A 21 -4.56 13.87 -27.08
N GLY A 22 -5.79 14.11 -26.61
CA GLY A 22 -6.73 15.07 -27.18
C GLY A 22 -6.97 16.33 -26.35
N ARG A 23 -6.10 16.66 -25.37
CA ARG A 23 -6.38 17.71 -24.37
C ARG A 23 -6.60 19.12 -24.94
N THR A 24 -5.91 19.47 -26.01
CA THR A 24 -5.91 20.84 -26.58
C THR A 24 -6.43 20.90 -28.00
N ARG A 25 -6.30 19.81 -28.75
CA ARG A 25 -6.71 19.66 -30.14
C ARG A 25 -6.99 18.19 -30.44
N PRO A 26 -7.65 17.85 -31.57
CA PRO A 26 -7.85 16.45 -31.96
C PRO A 26 -6.54 15.67 -31.94
N GLY A 27 -6.52 14.60 -31.14
CA GLY A 27 -5.38 13.71 -30.96
C GLY A 27 -5.59 12.34 -31.59
N LYS A 28 -4.53 11.54 -31.68
CA LYS A 28 -4.59 10.13 -32.09
C LYS A 28 -4.04 9.26 -30.97
N CYS A 29 -4.73 8.16 -30.67
CA CYS A 29 -4.29 7.15 -29.72
C CYS A 29 -4.16 5.81 -30.46
N TYR A 30 -2.96 5.25 -30.48
CA TYR A 30 -2.71 3.93 -31.07
C TYR A 30 -2.67 2.89 -29.96
N ARG A 31 -3.71 2.07 -29.88
CA ARG A 31 -3.80 0.94 -28.92
C ARG A 31 -3.10 -0.27 -29.53
N LEU A 32 -2.08 -0.79 -28.86
CA LEU A 32 -1.29 -1.95 -29.32
C LEU A 32 -1.96 -3.28 -28.93
N TYR A 33 -3.28 -3.37 -29.08
CA TYR A 33 -4.08 -4.55 -28.83
C TYR A 33 -5.34 -4.52 -29.72
N PRO A 34 -5.89 -5.69 -30.13
CA PRO A 34 -7.12 -5.77 -30.92
C PRO A 34 -8.32 -5.11 -30.23
N SER A 35 -9.32 -4.69 -31.02
CA SER A 35 -10.56 -4.13 -30.48
C SER A 35 -11.33 -5.11 -29.61
N MET A 36 -11.29 -6.42 -29.93
CA MET A 36 -11.92 -7.46 -29.12
C MET A 36 -11.39 -7.46 -27.69
N VAL A 37 -10.06 -7.34 -27.49
CA VAL A 37 -9.45 -7.26 -26.15
C VAL A 37 -10.04 -6.10 -25.34
N TYR A 38 -10.24 -4.94 -25.97
CA TYR A 38 -10.83 -3.78 -25.30
C TYR A 38 -12.27 -4.02 -24.83
N HIS A 39 -13.07 -4.76 -25.59
CA HIS A 39 -14.49 -4.95 -25.32
C HIS A 39 -14.77 -6.15 -24.42
N ASP A 40 -14.00 -7.23 -24.59
CA ASP A 40 -14.30 -8.55 -24.04
C ASP A 40 -13.36 -8.91 -22.88
N ASP A 41 -12.09 -8.49 -22.93
CA ASP A 41 -11.07 -8.93 -21.94
C ASP A 41 -10.80 -7.88 -20.85
N LEU A 42 -10.86 -6.58 -21.17
CA LEU A 42 -10.53 -5.53 -20.20
C LEU A 42 -11.67 -5.29 -19.21
N LEU A 43 -11.32 -5.27 -17.92
CA LEU A 43 -12.23 -4.84 -16.86
C LEU A 43 -12.69 -3.39 -17.07
N ASP A 44 -13.93 -3.10 -16.71
CA ASP A 44 -14.52 -1.76 -16.84
C ASP A 44 -13.74 -0.71 -16.05
N ALA A 45 -13.57 -0.99 -14.77
CA ALA A 45 -12.82 -0.17 -13.84
C ALA A 45 -11.72 -1.02 -13.18
N THR A 46 -10.69 -0.32 -12.69
CA THR A 46 -9.62 -0.96 -11.93
C THR A 46 -10.13 -1.29 -10.54
N ILE A 47 -9.81 -2.50 -10.04
CA ILE A 47 -10.13 -2.90 -8.67
C ILE A 47 -9.55 -1.86 -7.68
N PRO A 48 -10.31 -1.45 -6.65
CA PRO A 48 -9.88 -0.50 -5.63
C PRO A 48 -8.54 -0.87 -4.98
N GLU A 49 -7.76 0.15 -4.62
CA GLU A 49 -6.43 -0.05 -4.04
C GLU A 49 -6.49 -0.74 -2.68
N ILE A 50 -7.47 -0.40 -1.84
CA ILE A 50 -7.69 -1.01 -0.52
C ILE A 50 -7.93 -2.52 -0.59
N GLN A 51 -8.39 -3.05 -1.73
CA GLN A 51 -8.60 -4.49 -1.95
C GLN A 51 -7.35 -5.20 -2.51
N ARG A 52 -6.28 -4.47 -2.79
CA ARG A 52 -5.10 -4.97 -3.52
C ARG A 52 -3.77 -4.75 -2.79
N SER A 53 -3.68 -3.74 -1.95
CA SER A 53 -2.45 -3.39 -1.24
C SER A 53 -2.39 -4.01 0.15
N SER A 54 -1.20 -3.96 0.77
CA SER A 54 -1.08 -4.22 2.20
C SER A 54 -1.91 -3.21 2.99
N LEU A 55 -2.60 -3.70 4.02
CA LEU A 55 -3.45 -2.88 4.88
C LEU A 55 -2.78 -2.51 6.21
N ALA A 56 -1.59 -3.06 6.52
CA ALA A 56 -0.93 -2.86 7.81
C ALA A 56 -0.74 -1.37 8.16
N GLY A 57 -0.22 -0.57 7.23
CA GLY A 57 -0.04 0.88 7.42
C GLY A 57 -1.38 1.61 7.59
N SER A 58 -2.35 1.34 6.71
CA SER A 58 -3.68 1.96 6.77
C SER A 58 -4.43 1.63 8.07
N VAL A 59 -4.34 0.38 8.53
CA VAL A 59 -4.96 -0.09 9.77
C VAL A 59 -4.29 0.53 10.98
N LEU A 60 -2.95 0.63 11.00
CA LEU A 60 -2.21 1.32 12.05
C LEU A 60 -2.63 2.79 12.13
N TYR A 61 -2.71 3.46 10.98
CA TYR A 61 -3.17 4.84 10.90
C TYR A 61 -4.59 5.01 11.45
N LEU A 62 -5.54 4.18 11.02
CA LEU A 62 -6.92 4.21 11.53
C LEU A 62 -6.99 4.01 13.05
N LYS A 63 -6.17 3.10 13.60
CA LYS A 63 -6.09 2.88 15.05
C LYS A 63 -5.43 4.03 15.80
N SER A 64 -4.52 4.77 15.16
CA SER A 64 -3.86 5.93 15.76
C SER A 64 -4.77 7.13 15.97
N LEU A 65 -5.91 7.20 15.27
CA LEU A 65 -6.90 8.26 15.42
C LEU A 65 -7.65 8.26 16.76
N ASP A 66 -7.38 7.28 17.65
CA ASP A 66 -7.91 7.16 19.02
C ASP A 66 -9.45 7.26 19.10
N LEU A 67 -10.12 6.80 18.04
CA LEU A 67 -11.57 6.68 18.00
C LEU A 67 -11.96 5.48 18.88
N ALA A 68 -12.57 5.77 20.03
CA ALA A 68 -12.95 4.78 21.02
C ALA A 68 -13.71 3.60 20.38
N ASP A 69 -13.26 2.38 20.69
CA ASP A 69 -13.85 1.11 20.27
C ASP A 69 -14.05 0.93 18.76
N ILE A 70 -13.21 1.54 17.90
CA ILE A 70 -13.24 1.24 16.46
C ILE A 70 -12.92 -0.25 16.22
N ASP A 71 -13.96 -0.96 15.81
CA ASP A 71 -13.89 -2.29 15.22
C ASP A 71 -13.60 -2.15 13.73
N ILE A 72 -12.32 -2.32 13.35
CA ILE A 72 -11.87 -2.22 11.96
C ILE A 72 -12.62 -3.21 11.07
N ILE A 73 -13.00 -4.37 11.60
CA ILE A 73 -13.68 -5.42 10.82
C ILE A 73 -15.08 -4.96 10.43
N LYS A 74 -15.72 -4.10 11.24
CA LYS A 74 -17.05 -3.55 11.01
C LYS A 74 -17.03 -2.10 10.51
N PHE A 75 -15.85 -1.58 10.18
CA PHE A 75 -15.73 -0.22 9.68
C PHE A 75 -16.44 -0.08 8.33
N ASP A 76 -17.15 1.04 8.14
CA ASP A 76 -17.94 1.32 6.94
C ASP A 76 -17.03 1.82 5.81
N PHE A 77 -16.31 0.88 5.18
CA PHE A 77 -15.48 1.15 4.01
C PHE A 77 -16.35 1.36 2.77
N LEU A 78 -16.00 2.34 1.94
CA LEU A 78 -16.65 2.57 0.64
C LEU A 78 -16.61 1.31 -0.25
N ASP A 79 -15.40 0.75 -0.39
CA ASP A 79 -15.14 -0.53 -1.04
C ASP A 79 -14.44 -1.43 -0.01
N PRO A 80 -15.16 -2.34 0.66
CA PRO A 80 -14.58 -3.10 1.76
C PRO A 80 -13.49 -4.06 1.26
N PRO A 81 -12.34 -4.12 1.95
CA PRO A 81 -11.35 -5.18 1.74
C PRO A 81 -11.89 -6.53 2.22
N SER A 82 -11.23 -7.63 1.84
CA SER A 82 -11.57 -8.95 2.37
C SER A 82 -11.26 -9.03 3.87
N SER A 83 -12.11 -9.76 4.62
CA SER A 83 -11.90 -9.99 6.06
C SER A 83 -10.53 -10.62 6.34
N GLU A 84 -10.08 -11.54 5.49
CA GLU A 84 -8.76 -12.16 5.58
C GLU A 84 -7.62 -11.14 5.51
N SER A 85 -7.71 -10.14 4.61
CA SER A 85 -6.68 -9.09 4.50
C SER A 85 -6.63 -8.20 5.74
N LEU A 86 -7.78 -7.90 6.34
CA LEU A 86 -7.87 -7.13 7.59
C LEU A 86 -7.31 -7.92 8.76
N GLU A 87 -7.66 -9.20 8.88
CA GLU A 87 -7.12 -10.09 9.91
C GLU A 87 -5.60 -10.23 9.80
N ASP A 88 -5.07 -10.41 8.59
CA ASP A 88 -3.63 -10.49 8.37
C ASP A 88 -2.92 -9.19 8.75
N ALA A 89 -3.49 -8.03 8.42
CA ALA A 89 -2.95 -6.74 8.85
C ALA A 89 -2.95 -6.60 10.39
N LEU A 90 -4.03 -6.99 11.06
CA LEU A 90 -4.11 -6.99 12.52
C LEU A 90 -3.09 -7.94 13.15
N LYS A 91 -2.95 -9.16 12.64
CA LYS A 91 -1.94 -10.13 13.09
C LYS A 91 -0.52 -9.58 12.93
N GLN A 92 -0.22 -8.94 11.79
CA GLN A 92 1.08 -8.32 11.56
C GLN A 92 1.38 -7.20 12.57
N LEU A 93 0.41 -6.33 12.84
CA LEU A 93 0.55 -5.24 13.81
C LEU A 93 0.71 -5.76 15.24
N TYR A 94 0.02 -6.84 15.60
CA TYR A 94 0.18 -7.48 16.90
C TYR A 94 1.59 -8.08 17.06
N LEU A 95 2.11 -8.75 16.02
CA LEU A 95 3.45 -9.35 16.05
C LEU A 95 4.60 -8.34 16.21
N ILE A 96 4.39 -7.08 15.84
CA ILE A 96 5.39 -6.00 16.00
C ILE A 96 5.11 -5.11 17.21
N ASP A 97 4.24 -5.54 18.14
CA ASP A 97 3.83 -4.80 19.34
C ASP A 97 3.16 -3.45 19.07
N ALA A 98 2.62 -3.23 17.86
CA ALA A 98 1.92 -1.98 17.53
C ALA A 98 0.50 -1.92 18.11
N ILE A 99 -0.12 -3.09 18.31
CA ILE A 99 -1.42 -3.24 18.98
C ILE A 99 -1.36 -4.31 20.07
N ASP A 100 -2.24 -4.21 21.06
CA ASP A 100 -2.38 -5.20 22.13
C ASP A 100 -3.32 -6.35 21.75
N GLU A 101 -3.50 -7.30 22.68
CA GLU A 101 -4.40 -8.46 22.53
C GLU A 101 -5.88 -8.08 22.40
N ASN A 102 -6.25 -6.87 22.85
CA ASN A 102 -7.60 -6.33 22.73
C ASN A 102 -7.78 -5.53 21.43
N GLY A 103 -6.73 -5.43 20.60
CA GLY A 103 -6.74 -4.66 19.35
C GLY A 103 -6.65 -3.14 19.56
N SER A 104 -6.21 -2.69 20.72
CA SER A 104 -5.95 -1.28 21.03
C SER A 104 -4.52 -0.91 20.66
N ILE A 105 -4.31 0.34 20.22
CA ILE A 105 -2.97 0.81 19.84
C ILE A 105 -2.07 0.97 21.08
N THR A 106 -0.84 0.46 21.01
CA THR A 106 0.15 0.61 22.10
C THR A 106 0.87 1.96 22.02
N SER A 107 1.66 2.31 23.03
CA SER A 107 2.57 3.47 22.96
C SER A 107 3.57 3.33 21.81
N VAL A 108 4.04 2.11 21.54
CA VAL A 108 4.94 1.80 20.44
C VAL A 108 4.24 2.02 19.10
N GLY A 109 3.02 1.51 18.95
CA GLY A 109 2.20 1.71 17.74
C GLY A 109 1.90 3.17 17.44
N ARG A 110 1.64 3.98 18.47
CA ARG A 110 1.45 5.44 18.31
C ARG A 110 2.70 6.11 17.73
N THR A 111 3.87 5.82 18.28
CA THR A 111 5.14 6.34 17.74
C THR A 111 5.40 5.85 16.31
N MET A 112 5.08 4.59 16.00
CA MET A 112 5.19 4.06 14.62
C MET A 112 4.28 4.81 13.64
N ALA A 113 3.06 5.19 14.06
CA ALA A 113 2.10 5.90 13.22
C ALA A 113 2.53 7.33 12.87
N GLU A 114 3.43 7.93 13.66
CA GLU A 114 4.03 9.24 13.38
C GLU A 114 5.12 9.18 12.28
N LEU A 115 5.67 7.99 12.03
CA LEU A 115 6.72 7.80 11.03
C LEU A 115 6.10 7.52 9.65
N PRO A 116 6.54 8.21 8.57
CA PRO A 116 6.05 7.99 7.21
C PRO A 116 6.72 6.75 6.57
N LEU A 117 6.68 5.61 7.26
CA LEU A 117 7.32 4.36 6.87
C LEU A 117 6.34 3.19 7.06
N GLU A 118 6.62 2.08 6.38
CA GLU A 118 5.92 0.82 6.65
C GLU A 118 6.10 0.40 8.12
N PRO A 119 5.07 -0.15 8.80
CA PRO A 119 5.13 -0.45 10.23
C PRO A 119 6.33 -1.33 10.65
N SER A 120 6.74 -2.27 9.78
CA SER A 120 7.90 -3.14 10.01
C SER A 120 9.23 -2.38 10.02
N LEU A 121 9.39 -1.38 9.13
CA LEU A 121 10.57 -0.52 9.09
C LEU A 121 10.56 0.45 10.27
N SER A 122 9.40 1.00 10.62
CA SER A 122 9.22 1.83 11.81
C SER A 122 9.64 1.08 13.09
N ARG A 123 9.17 -0.16 13.28
CA ARG A 123 9.58 -1.00 14.42
C ARG A 123 11.08 -1.23 14.44
N THR A 124 11.67 -1.53 13.28
CA THR A 124 13.11 -1.77 13.15
C THR A 124 13.93 -0.56 13.60
N LEU A 125 13.50 0.66 13.23
CA LEU A 125 14.19 1.90 13.64
C LEU A 125 14.07 2.16 15.15
N MET A 126 12.91 1.87 15.74
CA MET A 126 12.71 1.99 17.19
C MET A 126 13.64 1.05 17.96
N GLU A 127 13.69 -0.23 17.56
CA GLU A 127 14.60 -1.21 18.17
C GLU A 127 16.07 -0.86 17.96
N ALA A 128 16.44 -0.37 16.76
CA ALA A 128 17.80 0.07 16.49
C ALA A 128 18.24 1.26 17.36
N ASN A 129 17.30 2.12 17.77
CA ASN A 129 17.58 3.20 18.71
C ASN A 129 17.93 2.65 20.11
N GLU A 130 17.22 1.63 20.58
CA GLU A 130 17.51 0.98 21.87
C GLU A 130 18.83 0.20 21.85
N CYS A 131 19.15 -0.46 20.73
CA CYS A 131 20.41 -1.17 20.54
C CYS A 131 21.61 -0.25 20.23
N GLY A 132 21.41 1.07 20.10
CA GLY A 132 22.47 2.04 19.78
C GLY A 132 23.02 1.97 18.35
N CYS A 133 22.29 1.37 17.41
CA CYS A 133 22.69 1.19 16.00
C CYS A 133 21.78 1.95 15.01
N LEU A 134 21.14 3.02 15.49
CA LEU A 134 20.17 3.81 14.71
C LEU A 134 20.72 4.35 13.39
N SER A 135 21.98 4.81 13.36
CA SER A 135 22.58 5.40 12.14
C SER A 135 22.66 4.39 10.98
N GLN A 136 23.01 3.14 11.29
CA GLN A 136 23.11 2.07 10.30
C GLN A 136 21.71 1.65 9.84
N ALA A 137 20.78 1.47 10.79
CA ALA A 137 19.41 1.11 10.48
C ALA A 137 18.69 2.16 9.64
N LEU A 138 18.89 3.46 9.93
CA LEU A 138 18.36 4.56 9.13
C LEU A 138 18.86 4.52 7.69
N THR A 139 20.15 4.24 7.48
CA THR A 139 20.71 4.12 6.14
C THR A 139 20.05 2.98 5.37
N VAL A 140 19.85 1.83 6.00
CA VAL A 140 19.18 0.67 5.40
C VAL A 140 17.71 0.99 5.11
N ALA A 141 16.98 1.56 6.07
CA ALA A 141 15.57 1.94 5.90
C ALA A 141 15.40 2.94 4.74
N ALA A 142 16.24 3.97 4.68
CA ALA A 142 16.22 4.95 3.58
C ALA A 142 16.47 4.29 2.21
N MET A 143 17.41 3.34 2.14
CA MET A 143 17.70 2.61 0.91
C MET A 143 16.55 1.68 0.48
N LEU A 144 15.83 1.08 1.45
CA LEU A 144 14.67 0.22 1.17
C LEU A 144 13.41 1.00 0.80
N SER A 145 13.26 2.22 1.33
CA SER A 145 12.12 3.09 1.01
C SER A 145 12.23 3.77 -0.36
N ALA A 146 13.43 3.85 -0.94
CA ALA A 146 13.63 4.36 -2.28
C ALA A 146 13.48 3.24 -3.32
N GLU A 147 12.90 3.55 -4.48
CA GLU A 147 12.92 2.63 -5.62
C GLU A 147 14.38 2.33 -6.03
N THR A 148 14.67 1.06 -6.31
CA THR A 148 16.01 0.53 -6.58
C THR A 148 16.77 1.38 -7.60
N THR A 149 17.72 2.19 -7.12
CA THR A 149 18.62 3.01 -7.95
C THR A 149 19.86 2.26 -8.42
N LEU A 150 20.02 1.00 -8.00
CA LEU A 150 21.08 0.13 -8.47
C LEU A 150 20.78 -0.32 -9.90
N LEU A 151 21.38 0.37 -10.86
CA LEU A 151 21.39 -0.06 -12.25
C LEU A 151 21.91 -1.51 -12.28
N PRO A 152 21.12 -2.48 -12.80
CA PRO A 152 21.63 -3.82 -12.99
C PRO A 152 22.85 -3.71 -13.92
N GLY A 153 24.00 -4.20 -13.45
CA GLY A 153 25.24 -4.14 -14.21
C GLY A 153 24.99 -4.67 -15.62
N ARG A 154 25.26 -3.83 -16.64
CA ARG A 154 25.18 -4.22 -18.05
C ARG A 154 26.00 -5.49 -18.25
N ARG A 155 25.34 -6.61 -18.47
CA ARG A 155 25.94 -7.78 -19.13
C ARG A 155 25.76 -7.63 -20.64
#